data_AF-A0A349A2A4-F1
#
_entry.id   AF-A0A349A2A4-F1
#
_cell.length_a   1.000
_cell.length_b   1.000
_cell.length_c   1.000
_cell.angle_alpha   90.00
_cell.angle_beta   90.00
_cell.angle_gamma   90.00
#
_symmetry.space_group_name_H-M   'P 1'
#
loop_
_entity.id
_entity.type
_entity.pdbx_description
1 polymer ?
#
loop_
_entity_poly.entity_id
_entity_poly.type
_entity_poly.pdbx_seq_one_letter_code
_entity_poly.pdbx_strand_id
1 'polypeptide(L)'
;MTLLETVANSIPPADAGARARAHARLEQLSMPHWALGRLMDLAEDLAGITGSAQPPVARKTIVTMAADHGVAARGVSRYPQEVTVQMVRNFVRGGAGINALARLAGAEVVVVDLGVAG
;
A
#
# COMPACT_ATOMS: atom_id res chain seq x y z
N MET A 1 -26.79 7.40 -4.31
CA MET A 1 -25.68 6.46 -4.00
C MET A 1 -24.69 7.18 -3.11
N THR A 2 -24.26 6.54 -2.03
CA THR A 2 -23.18 7.04 -1.17
C THR A 2 -21.81 6.87 -1.85
N LEU A 3 -20.78 7.57 -1.36
CA LEU A 3 -19.41 7.37 -1.84
C LEU A 3 -18.98 5.90 -1.74
N LEU A 4 -19.35 5.23 -0.64
CA LEU A 4 -19.04 3.81 -0.42
C LEU A 4 -19.67 2.93 -1.52
N GLU A 5 -20.96 3.13 -1.80
CA GLU A 5 -21.67 2.37 -2.83
C GLU A 5 -21.08 2.63 -4.22
N THR A 6 -20.76 3.89 -4.54
CA THR A 6 -20.16 4.24 -5.84
C THR A 6 -18.80 3.57 -6.00
N VAL A 7 -17.92 3.63 -4.99
CA VAL A 7 -16.59 3.04 -5.06
C VAL A 7 -16.68 1.51 -5.12
N ALA A 8 -17.45 0.88 -4.24
CA ALA A 8 -17.58 -0.58 -4.20
C ALA A 8 -18.10 -1.15 -5.53
N ASN A 9 -19.09 -0.48 -6.14
CA ASN A 9 -19.62 -0.89 -7.45
C ASN A 9 -18.71 -0.58 -8.64
N SER A 10 -17.62 0.17 -8.43
CA SER A 10 -16.66 0.56 -9.48
C SER A 10 -15.40 -0.31 -9.53
N ILE A 11 -15.24 -1.28 -8.63
CA ILE A 11 -14.07 -2.17 -8.58
C ILE A 11 -14.18 -3.21 -9.71
N PRO A 12 -13.37 -3.15 -10.77
CA PRO A 12 -13.40 -4.17 -11.82
C PRO A 12 -12.66 -5.44 -11.36
N PRO A 13 -12.93 -6.61 -11.98
CA PRO A 13 -12.02 -7.73 -11.89
C PRO A 13 -10.66 -7.37 -12.52
N ALA A 14 -9.60 -8.07 -12.11
CA ALA A 14 -8.30 -7.94 -12.78
C ALA A 14 -8.39 -8.35 -14.27
N ASP A 15 -7.64 -7.67 -15.14
CA ASP A 15 -7.62 -7.94 -16.58
C ASP A 15 -6.89 -9.27 -16.87
N ALA A 16 -7.66 -10.34 -17.09
CA ALA A 16 -7.15 -11.66 -17.44
C ALA A 16 -6.34 -11.67 -18.75
N GLY A 17 -6.68 -10.81 -19.71
CA GLY A 17 -5.96 -10.68 -20.97
C GLY A 17 -4.60 -10.01 -20.77
N ALA A 18 -4.53 -8.95 -19.96
CA ALA A 18 -3.26 -8.31 -19.61
C ALA A 18 -2.34 -9.28 -18.85
N ARG A 19 -2.91 -10.04 -17.92
CA ARG A 19 -2.19 -11.09 -17.21
C ARG A 19 -1.63 -12.14 -18.16
N ALA A 20 -2.44 -12.66 -19.08
CA ALA A 20 -1.99 -13.66 -20.07
C ALA A 20 -0.89 -13.11 -21.00
N ARG A 21 -0.99 -11.84 -21.42
CA ARG A 21 0.07 -11.17 -22.20
C ARG A 21 1.38 -11.04 -21.41
N ALA A 22 1.30 -10.73 -20.11
CA ALA A 22 2.46 -10.67 -19.24
C ALA A 22 3.11 -12.05 -19.07
N HIS A 23 2.30 -13.09 -18.81
CA HIS A 23 2.75 -14.48 -18.73
C HIS A 23 3.51 -14.90 -20.00
N ALA A 24 2.91 -14.71 -21.18
CA ALA A 24 3.51 -15.06 -22.46
C ALA A 24 4.85 -14.33 -22.70
N ARG A 25 5.00 -13.09 -22.21
CA ARG A 25 6.27 -12.37 -22.28
C ARG A 25 7.31 -12.91 -21.30
N LEU A 26 6.91 -13.28 -20.09
CA LEU A 26 7.80 -13.85 -19.08
C LEU A 26 8.38 -15.20 -19.54
N GLU A 27 7.57 -16.04 -20.19
CA GLU A 27 8.00 -17.31 -20.80
C GLU A 27 9.04 -17.16 -21.92
N GLN A 28 9.14 -15.97 -22.53
CA GLN A 28 10.13 -15.69 -23.59
C GLN A 28 11.47 -15.18 -23.05
N LEU A 29 11.59 -14.93 -21.75
CA LEU A 29 12.84 -14.48 -21.17
C LEU A 29 13.88 -15.59 -21.24
N SER A 30 15.14 -15.24 -21.55
CA SER A 30 16.25 -16.19 -21.63
C SER A 30 16.70 -16.66 -20.24
N MET A 31 15.85 -17.39 -19.54
CA MET A 31 16.06 -17.96 -18.22
C MET A 31 15.26 -19.26 -18.06
N PRO A 32 15.63 -20.15 -17.12
CA PRO A 32 14.83 -21.33 -16.81
C PRO A 32 13.39 -20.93 -16.48
N HIS A 33 12.44 -21.82 -16.80
CA HIS A 33 11.03 -21.60 -16.49
C HIS A 33 10.87 -21.16 -15.03
N TRP A 34 10.24 -20.01 -14.86
CA TRP A 34 9.92 -19.42 -13.57
C TRP A 34 11.09 -19.16 -12.61
N ALA A 35 12.31 -18.95 -13.12
CA ALA A 35 13.52 -18.82 -12.30
C ALA A 35 13.49 -17.71 -11.23
N LEU A 36 12.62 -16.69 -11.36
CA LEU A 36 12.48 -15.60 -10.38
C LEU A 36 11.28 -15.80 -9.43
N GLY A 37 10.57 -16.92 -9.53
CA GLY A 37 9.46 -17.30 -8.66
C GLY A 37 8.43 -16.18 -8.47
N ARG A 38 8.21 -15.79 -7.21
CA ARG A 38 7.23 -14.79 -6.80
C ARG A 38 7.37 -13.42 -7.48
N LEU A 39 8.55 -13.08 -8.00
CA LEU A 39 8.72 -11.83 -8.74
C LEU A 39 7.99 -11.87 -10.10
N MET A 40 7.90 -13.05 -10.73
CA MET A 40 7.12 -13.25 -11.96
C MET A 40 5.63 -13.26 -11.67
N ASP A 41 5.21 -13.92 -10.58
CA ASP A 41 3.82 -13.89 -10.11
C ASP A 41 3.36 -12.43 -9.88
N LEU A 42 4.21 -11.63 -9.21
CA LEU A 42 3.93 -10.21 -8.98
C LEU A 42 3.85 -9.40 -10.28
N ALA A 43 4.68 -9.70 -11.28
CA ALA A 43 4.63 -9.02 -12.57
C ALA A 43 3.31 -9.30 -13.31
N GLU A 44 2.82 -10.55 -13.25
CA GLU A 44 1.51 -10.92 -13.77
C GLU A 44 0.37 -10.21 -13.04
N ASP A 45 0.39 -10.21 -11.70
CA ASP A 45 -0.65 -9.57 -10.88
C ASP A 45 -0.71 -8.07 -11.16
N LEU A 46 0.45 -7.39 -11.23
CA LEU A 46 0.51 -5.97 -11.57
C LEU A 46 -0.01 -5.70 -12.98
N ALA A 47 0.25 -6.59 -13.95
CA ALA A 47 -0.29 -6.45 -15.29
C ALA A 47 -1.82 -6.59 -15.30
N GLY A 48 -2.37 -7.54 -14.55
CA GLY A 48 -3.81 -7.71 -14.39
C GLY A 48 -4.48 -6.51 -13.69
N ILE A 49 -3.86 -5.98 -12.63
CA ILE A 49 -4.37 -4.82 -11.88
C ILE A 49 -4.35 -3.54 -12.74
N THR A 50 -3.29 -3.34 -13.53
CA THR A 50 -3.08 -2.09 -14.29
C THR A 50 -3.57 -2.17 -15.73
N GLY A 51 -3.97 -3.35 -16.22
CA GLY A 51 -4.30 -3.58 -17.63
C GLY A 51 -3.10 -3.46 -18.59
N SER A 52 -1.87 -3.38 -18.07
CA SER A 52 -0.66 -3.04 -18.82
C SER A 52 0.44 -4.07 -18.64
N ALA A 53 1.09 -4.48 -19.74
CA ALA A 53 2.30 -5.30 -19.68
C ALA A 53 3.53 -4.52 -19.15
N GLN A 54 3.41 -3.21 -18.97
CA GLN A 54 4.38 -2.33 -18.33
C GLN A 54 3.67 -1.56 -17.21
N PRO A 55 3.45 -2.18 -16.04
CA PRO A 55 2.71 -1.57 -14.95
C PRO A 55 3.44 -0.32 -14.41
N PRO A 56 2.76 0.84 -14.28
CA PRO A 56 3.38 2.08 -13.82
C PRO A 56 3.60 2.07 -12.30
N VAL A 57 4.73 1.53 -11.85
CA VAL A 57 5.04 1.37 -10.41
C VAL A 57 5.93 2.47 -9.83
N ALA A 58 6.25 3.51 -10.60
CA ALA A 58 7.19 4.55 -10.18
C ALA A 58 6.65 5.36 -9.00
N ARG A 59 5.42 5.88 -9.10
CA ARG A 59 4.78 6.72 -8.08
C ARG A 59 4.10 5.85 -7.01
N LYS A 60 4.53 6.01 -5.76
CA LYS A 60 4.04 5.22 -4.61
C LYS A 60 3.66 6.15 -3.48
N THR A 61 2.59 5.81 -2.77
CA THR A 61 2.11 6.57 -1.61
C THR A 61 1.75 5.60 -0.49
N ILE A 62 2.21 5.90 0.72
CA ILE A 62 1.86 5.22 1.96
C ILE A 62 0.90 6.13 2.71
N VAL A 63 -0.33 5.66 2.92
CA VAL A 63 -1.35 6.40 3.70
C VAL A 63 -1.36 5.86 5.12
N THR A 64 -0.86 6.66 6.07
CA THR A 64 -0.81 6.32 7.50
C THR A 64 -2.02 6.93 8.20
N MET A 65 -2.99 6.10 8.55
CA MET A 65 -4.20 6.50 9.26
C MET A 65 -3.97 6.41 10.77
N ALA A 66 -4.13 7.52 11.49
CA ALA A 66 -3.94 7.60 12.92
C ALA A 66 -5.27 7.87 13.63
N ALA A 67 -5.54 7.11 14.69
CA ALA A 67 -6.70 7.31 15.55
C ALA A 67 -6.44 6.69 16.93
N ASP A 68 -7.08 7.26 17.95
CA ASP A 68 -7.10 6.69 19.29
C ASP A 68 -8.33 5.81 19.51
N HIS A 69 -8.22 4.91 20.50
CA HIS A 69 -9.27 3.96 20.84
C HIS A 69 -9.64 4.12 22.31
N GLY A 70 -10.93 4.31 22.61
CA GLY A 70 -11.40 4.54 23.97
C GLY A 70 -11.06 3.42 24.97
N VAL A 71 -10.85 2.19 24.48
CA VAL A 71 -10.41 1.06 25.32
C VAL A 71 -9.02 1.27 25.92
N ALA A 72 -8.17 2.13 25.35
CA ALA A 72 -6.83 2.41 25.85
C ALA A 72 -6.85 2.93 27.30
N ALA A 73 -7.91 3.65 27.71
CA ALA A 73 -8.12 4.12 29.09
C ALA A 73 -8.23 2.97 30.12
N ARG A 74 -8.40 1.73 29.68
CA ARG A 74 -8.44 0.53 30.53
C ARG A 74 -7.05 -0.08 30.79
N GLY A 75 -5.97 0.57 30.35
CA GLY A 75 -4.60 0.08 30.57
C GLY A 75 -4.24 -1.15 29.74
N VAL A 76 -4.94 -1.37 28.62
CA VAL A 76 -4.70 -2.51 27.71
C VAL A 76 -3.50 -2.30 26.77
N SER A 77 -2.92 -1.09 26.77
CA SER A 77 -1.83 -0.68 25.87
C SER A 77 -0.52 -0.53 26.65
N ARG A 78 0.60 -0.89 26.00
CA ARG A 78 1.96 -0.72 26.56
C ARG A 78 2.36 0.75 26.72
N TYR A 79 1.83 1.63 25.88
CA TYR A 79 2.16 3.05 25.84
C TYR A 79 0.91 3.88 26.18
N PRO A 80 1.09 5.07 26.78
CA PRO A 80 -0.02 5.96 27.07
C PRO A 80 -0.65 6.52 25.78
N GLN A 81 -1.91 6.96 25.87
CA GLN A 81 -2.70 7.41 24.73
C GLN A 81 -2.07 8.63 24.03
N GLU A 82 -1.39 9.51 24.77
CA GLU A 82 -0.76 10.70 24.18
C GLU A 82 0.37 10.37 23.18
N VAL A 83 0.86 9.12 23.16
CA VAL A 83 1.88 8.70 22.18
C VAL A 83 1.34 8.77 20.76
N THR A 84 0.03 8.61 20.53
CA THR A 84 -0.57 8.71 19.20
C THR A 84 -0.31 10.10 18.58
N VAL A 85 -0.63 11.19 19.29
CA VAL A 85 -0.38 12.56 18.80
C VAL A 85 1.12 12.86 18.66
N GLN A 86 1.96 12.33 19.55
CA GLN A 86 3.41 12.48 19.45
C GLN A 86 3.95 11.79 18.19
N MET A 87 3.46 10.60 17.86
CA MET A 87 3.83 9.87 16.65
C MET A 87 3.33 10.53 15.38
N VAL A 88 2.10 11.06 15.37
CA VAL A 88 1.60 11.87 14.24
C VAL A 88 2.53 13.06 13.96
N ARG A 89 2.93 13.80 15.01
CA ARG A 89 3.91 14.89 14.87
C ARG A 89 5.24 14.38 14.33
N ASN A 90 5.68 13.18 14.74
CA ASN A 90 6.91 12.58 14.23
C ASN A 90 6.81 12.17 12.76
N PHE A 91 5.67 11.59 12.33
CA PHE A 91 5.41 11.23 10.94
C PHE A 91 5.45 12.47 10.03
N VAL A 92 4.77 13.54 10.42
CA VAL A 92 4.74 14.81 9.68
C VAL A 92 6.12 15.46 9.61
N ARG A 93 6.93 15.36 10.67
CA ARG A 93 8.32 15.85 10.70
C ARG A 93 9.30 14.97 9.91
N GLY A 94 8.88 13.81 9.41
CA GLY A 94 9.76 12.91 8.66
C GLY A 94 10.71 12.06 9.51
N GLY A 95 10.50 12.01 10.83
CA GLY A 95 11.43 11.41 11.81
C GLY A 95 11.11 9.98 12.24
N ALA A 96 10.01 9.38 11.76
CA ALA A 96 9.64 8.01 12.10
C ALA A 96 10.28 6.98 11.15
N GLY A 97 10.27 5.71 11.57
CA GLY A 97 10.76 4.60 10.76
C GLY A 97 10.07 4.49 9.40
N ILE A 98 8.75 4.72 9.33
CA ILE A 98 8.03 4.73 8.05
C ILE A 98 8.55 5.79 7.09
N ASN A 99 8.97 6.96 7.58
CA ASN A 99 9.54 8.01 6.74
C ASN A 99 10.89 7.58 6.16
N ALA A 100 11.72 6.89 6.96
CA ALA A 100 13.00 6.37 6.48
C ALA A 100 12.81 5.31 5.39
N LEU A 101 11.91 4.35 5.61
CA LEU A 101 11.61 3.30 4.64
C LEU A 101 10.95 3.85 3.37
N ALA A 102 10.04 4.81 3.52
CA ALA A 102 9.38 5.46 2.38
C ALA A 102 10.39 6.19 1.49
N ARG A 103 11.34 6.92 2.08
CA ARG A 103 12.44 7.56 1.32
C ARG A 103 13.26 6.54 0.54
N LEU A 104 13.63 5.42 1.17
CA LEU A 104 14.37 4.34 0.51
C LEU A 104 13.58 3.73 -0.67
N ALA A 105 12.26 3.56 -0.51
CA ALA A 105 11.38 2.99 -1.52
C ALA A 105 10.91 4.00 -2.59
N GLY A 106 11.26 5.28 -2.45
CA GLY A 106 10.75 6.37 -3.30
C GLY A 106 9.23 6.56 -3.19
N ALA A 107 8.68 6.40 -1.98
CA ALA A 107 7.26 6.57 -1.69
C ALA A 107 6.99 7.85 -0.88
N GLU A 108 5.88 8.51 -1.18
CA GLU A 108 5.33 9.60 -0.37
C GLU A 108 4.65 9.03 0.89
N VAL A 109 4.68 9.77 2.00
CA VAL A 109 3.92 9.43 3.21
C VAL A 109 2.84 10.49 3.41
N VAL A 110 1.58 10.07 3.38
CA VAL A 110 0.41 10.89 3.70
C VAL A 110 -0.11 10.46 5.06
N VAL A 111 -0.18 11.38 6.01
CA VAL A 111 -0.71 11.11 7.36
C VAL A 111 -2.13 11.62 7.42
N VAL A 112 -3.06 10.76 7.83
CA VAL A 112 -4.49 11.08 7.95
C VAL A 112 -4.90 10.90 9.40
N ASP A 113 -5.34 11.99 10.03
CA ASP A 113 -6.00 11.94 11.34
C ASP A 113 -7.46 11.50 11.15
N LEU A 114 -7.82 10.35 11.71
CA LEU A 114 -9.16 9.78 11.70
C LEU A 114 -9.83 9.80 13.08
N GLY A 115 -9.21 10.40 14.09
CA GLY A 115 -9.74 10.42 15.46
C GLY A 115 -8.66 10.33 16.53
N VAL A 116 -7.56 11.07 16.37
CA VAL A 116 -6.54 11.21 17.42
C VAL A 116 -7.11 12.02 18.59
N ALA A 117 -6.95 11.51 19.81
CA ALA A 117 -7.31 12.20 21.04
C ALA A 117 -6.14 13.10 21.47
N GLY A 118 -6.11 14.34 20.97
CA GLY A 118 -5.03 15.30 21.21
C GLY A 118 -5.48 16.74 21.17
#